data_AF-A0A942MD58-F1
#
_entry.id   AF-A0A942MD58-F1
#
_cell.length_a   1.000
_cell.length_b   1.000
_cell.length_c   1.000
_cell.angle_alpha   90.00
_cell.angle_beta   90.00
_cell.angle_gamma   90.00
#
_symmetry.space_group_name_H-M   'P 1'
#
loop_
_entity.id
_entity.type
_entity.pdbx_description
1 polymer ?
#
loop_
_entity_poly.entity_id
_entity_poly.type
_entity_poly.pdbx_seq_one_letter_code
_entity_poly.pdbx_strand_id
1 'polypeptide(L)'
;MIYKLDCVLTTDGLTDFAKSLGQKVKHVPSNLKYVLDYYSESLQSASGAVKYPEHLDQEFTANFPLYKDNFITLKWNIAVANELIKEYSISVTTLCINEVLSSSTVTEVNSSHLDYALKNNNPIIVAEMPQSPTKNIVIDGNHRVISRLHKSYRAIDAHVLQPSIHMLAMSSDLYCVLFGVYFNLAFLLSYMSGKQTMEELVRGMYRFN
;
A
#
# COMPACT_ATOMS: atom_id res chain seq x y z
N MET A 1 14.25 -2.73 10.70
CA MET A 1 14.57 -1.94 9.49
C MET A 1 13.25 -1.68 8.77
N ILE A 2 12.89 -0.42 8.52
CA ILE A 2 11.56 -0.03 7.97
C ILE A 2 11.52 -0.16 6.44
N TYR A 3 12.65 0.00 5.77
CA TYR A 3 12.78 -0.18 4.33
C TYR A 3 14.22 -0.55 3.97
N LYS A 4 14.37 -1.14 2.79
CA LYS A 4 15.65 -1.34 2.09
C LYS A 4 15.40 -1.07 0.62
N LEU A 5 16.01 0.00 0.08
CA LEU A 5 15.73 0.51 -1.27
C LEU A 5 16.99 0.79 -2.10
N ASP A 6 18.18 0.52 -1.55
CA ASP A 6 19.47 0.88 -2.14
C ASP A 6 19.67 0.28 -3.54
N CYS A 7 19.13 -0.90 -3.79
CA CYS A 7 19.24 -1.56 -5.09
C CYS A 7 18.13 -1.17 -6.07
N VAL A 8 17.12 -0.41 -5.64
CA VAL A 8 15.98 0.01 -6.48
C VAL A 8 16.07 1.49 -6.83
N LEU A 9 16.58 2.34 -5.93
CA LEU A 9 16.72 3.78 -6.13
C LEU A 9 17.99 4.16 -6.92
N THR A 10 18.32 3.36 -7.94
CA THR A 10 19.35 3.64 -8.94
C THR A 10 18.79 3.38 -10.33
N THR A 11 19.32 4.04 -11.37
CA THR A 11 18.85 3.82 -12.74
C THR A 11 19.00 2.36 -13.17
N ASP A 12 20.15 1.74 -12.88
CA ASP A 12 20.40 0.33 -13.18
C ASP A 12 19.50 -0.58 -12.35
N GLY A 13 19.38 -0.29 -11.05
CA GLY A 13 18.53 -1.03 -10.13
C GLY A 13 17.07 -1.08 -10.54
N LEU A 14 16.49 0.07 -10.90
CA LEU A 14 15.10 0.14 -11.38
C LEU A 14 14.93 -0.55 -12.73
N THR A 15 15.92 -0.43 -13.62
CA THR A 15 15.92 -1.12 -14.92
C THR A 15 15.95 -2.64 -14.74
N ASP A 16 16.76 -3.14 -13.82
CA ASP A 16 16.83 -4.56 -13.51
C ASP A 16 15.58 -5.06 -12.78
N PHE A 17 14.97 -4.23 -11.94
CA PHE A 17 13.66 -4.53 -11.37
C PHE A 17 12.61 -4.70 -12.47
N ALA A 18 12.53 -3.78 -13.43
CA ALA A 18 11.62 -3.89 -14.57
C ALA A 18 11.82 -5.21 -15.34
N LYS A 19 13.08 -5.58 -15.62
CA LYS A 19 13.41 -6.86 -16.27
C LYS A 19 12.99 -8.07 -15.44
N SER A 20 13.17 -8.04 -14.12
CA SER A 20 12.77 -9.15 -13.23
C SER A 20 11.26 -9.38 -13.18
N LEU A 21 10.48 -8.33 -13.46
CA LEU A 21 9.02 -8.41 -13.63
C LEU A 21 8.64 -8.92 -15.04
N GLY A 22 9.59 -9.38 -15.84
CA GLY A 22 9.39 -9.83 -17.22
C GLY A 22 9.11 -8.70 -18.21
N GLN A 23 9.36 -7.44 -17.83
CA GLN A 23 9.06 -6.29 -18.67
C GLN A 23 10.20 -5.99 -19.64
N LYS A 24 9.87 -5.71 -20.91
CA LYS A 24 10.82 -5.13 -21.86
C LYS A 24 10.88 -3.63 -21.65
N VAL A 25 12.05 -3.11 -21.29
CA VAL A 25 12.29 -1.67 -21.15
C VAL A 25 12.32 -1.03 -22.53
N LYS A 26 11.35 -0.14 -22.77
CA LYS A 26 11.19 0.64 -24.01
C LYS A 26 11.62 2.09 -23.85
N HIS A 27 11.41 2.64 -22.65
CA HIS A 27 11.69 4.03 -22.33
C HIS A 27 12.46 4.12 -21.02
N VAL A 28 13.30 5.14 -20.88
CA VAL A 28 13.95 5.52 -19.63
C VAL A 28 13.84 7.04 -19.54
N PRO A 29 13.20 7.61 -18.50
CA PRO A 29 13.15 9.07 -18.34
C PRO A 29 14.56 9.66 -18.29
N SER A 30 14.81 10.73 -19.05
CA SER A 30 16.14 11.35 -19.10
C SER A 30 16.58 11.93 -17.76
N ASN A 31 15.63 12.31 -16.91
CA ASN A 31 15.85 12.80 -15.55
C ASN A 31 15.72 11.71 -14.47
N LEU A 32 15.67 10.43 -14.83
CA LEU A 32 15.39 9.35 -13.88
C LEU A 32 16.34 9.36 -12.68
N LYS A 33 17.64 9.59 -12.90
CA LYS A 33 18.62 9.67 -11.80
C LYS A 33 18.22 10.73 -10.77
N TYR A 34 17.92 11.96 -11.22
CA TYR A 34 17.50 13.05 -10.33
C TYR A 34 16.22 12.73 -9.55
N VAL A 35 15.26 12.04 -10.18
CA VAL A 35 14.02 11.62 -9.52
C VAL A 35 14.31 10.59 -8.42
N LEU A 36 15.19 9.62 -8.66
CA LEU A 36 15.56 8.60 -7.68
C LEU A 36 16.43 9.15 -6.53
N ASP A 37 17.33 10.10 -6.85
CA ASP A 37 18.10 10.84 -5.84
C ASP A 37 17.14 11.62 -4.93
N TYR A 38 16.17 12.34 -5.51
CA TYR A 38 15.15 13.08 -4.76
C TYR A 38 14.32 12.19 -3.84
N TYR A 39 13.98 10.96 -4.25
CA TYR A 39 13.30 10.00 -3.36
C TYR A 39 14.19 9.57 -2.21
N SER A 40 15.47 9.34 -2.46
CA SER A 40 16.44 8.98 -1.42
C SER A 40 16.58 10.10 -0.39
N GLU A 41 16.68 11.36 -0.84
CA GLU A 41 16.73 12.55 0.03
C GLU A 41 15.43 12.76 0.81
N SER A 42 14.28 12.58 0.16
CA SER A 42 12.96 12.67 0.80
C SER A 42 12.80 11.63 1.91
N LEU A 43 13.28 10.40 1.70
CA LEU A 43 13.26 9.34 2.72
C LEU A 43 14.20 9.64 3.90
N GLN A 44 15.38 10.21 3.63
CA GLN A 44 16.34 10.58 4.67
C GLN A 44 15.88 11.76 5.52
N SER A 45 15.13 12.70 4.93
CA SER A 45 14.61 13.88 5.61
C SER A 45 13.26 13.66 6.30
N ALA A 46 12.52 12.61 5.93
CA ALA A 46 11.22 12.32 6.51
C ALA A 46 11.30 11.97 8.01
N SER A 47 10.41 12.58 8.79
CA SER A 47 10.32 12.29 10.23
C SER A 47 9.74 10.89 10.46
N GLY A 48 10.49 10.08 11.21
CA GLY A 48 9.99 8.82 11.77
C GLY A 48 9.15 9.01 13.04
N ALA A 49 8.92 10.25 13.49
CA ALA A 49 8.11 10.52 14.68
C ALA A 49 6.67 10.05 14.47
N VAL A 50 6.12 9.44 15.52
CA VAL A 50 4.74 8.97 15.53
C VAL A 50 3.81 10.19 15.44
N LYS A 51 2.89 10.17 14.46
CA LYS A 51 1.88 11.22 14.27
C LYS A 51 0.78 11.19 15.32
N TYR A 52 0.39 9.98 15.73
CA TYR A 52 -0.78 9.71 16.58
C TYR A 52 -0.37 8.88 17.81
N PRO A 53 0.39 9.46 18.76
CA PRO A 53 0.91 8.74 19.91
C PRO A 53 -0.18 8.13 20.82
N GLU A 54 -1.38 8.71 20.83
CA GLU A 54 -2.54 8.25 21.58
C GLU A 54 -3.19 6.96 21.03
N HIS A 55 -2.78 6.49 19.85
CA HIS A 55 -3.40 5.35 19.15
C HIS A 55 -2.39 4.26 18.76
N LEU A 56 -1.27 4.16 19.49
CA LEU A 56 -0.19 3.21 19.20
C LEU A 56 -0.59 1.72 19.26
N ASP A 57 -1.64 1.38 20.00
CA ASP A 57 -2.14 0.01 20.16
C ASP A 57 -3.02 -0.45 18.99
N GLN A 58 -3.40 0.46 18.07
CA GLN A 58 -4.31 0.19 16.96
C GLN A 58 -3.62 0.41 15.62
N GLU A 59 -2.48 -0.25 15.42
CA GLU A 59 -1.70 -0.14 14.19
C GLU A 59 -1.76 -1.42 13.36
N PHE A 60 -1.84 -1.25 12.04
CA PHE A 60 -1.65 -2.33 11.07
C PHE A 60 -0.36 -2.11 10.29
N THR A 61 0.43 -3.17 10.13
CA THR A 61 1.71 -3.13 9.42
C THR A 61 1.70 -4.10 8.27
N ALA A 62 2.11 -3.66 7.08
CA ALA A 62 2.30 -4.54 5.93
C ALA A 62 3.67 -4.35 5.28
N ASN A 63 4.26 -5.47 4.85
CA ASN A 63 5.53 -5.51 4.15
C ASN A 63 5.28 -5.71 2.65
N PHE A 64 5.92 -4.88 1.84
CA PHE A 64 5.83 -4.93 0.38
C PHE A 64 7.21 -5.29 -0.17
N PRO A 65 7.43 -6.57 -0.55
CA PRO A 65 8.67 -6.96 -1.19
C PRO A 65 8.79 -6.29 -2.56
N LEU A 66 10.02 -5.92 -2.90
CA LEU A 66 10.40 -5.34 -4.18
C LEU A 66 11.41 -6.28 -4.86
N TYR A 67 12.42 -5.71 -5.52
CA TYR A 67 13.45 -6.45 -6.23
C TYR A 67 14.52 -6.99 -5.28
N LYS A 68 14.95 -8.24 -5.48
CA LYS A 68 15.94 -8.93 -4.62
C LYS A 68 15.47 -8.94 -3.16
N ASP A 69 16.27 -8.40 -2.26
CA ASP A 69 16.00 -8.30 -0.82
C ASP A 69 15.49 -6.90 -0.42
N ASN A 70 15.13 -6.06 -1.40
CA ASN A 70 14.59 -4.73 -1.14
C ASN A 70 13.10 -4.83 -0.79
N PHE A 71 12.66 -3.98 0.13
CA PHE A 71 11.29 -3.96 0.63
C PHE A 71 10.96 -2.59 1.22
N ILE A 72 9.67 -2.34 1.38
CA ILE A 72 9.17 -1.28 2.26
C ILE A 72 8.19 -1.87 3.26
N THR A 73 8.15 -1.28 4.43
CA THR A 73 7.11 -1.52 5.43
C THR A 73 6.24 -0.28 5.52
N LEU A 74 4.93 -0.45 5.36
CA LEU A 74 3.95 0.60 5.59
C LEU A 74 3.17 0.30 6.86
N LYS A 75 2.78 1.37 7.57
CA LYS A 75 2.06 1.26 8.83
C LYS A 75 0.93 2.27 8.91
N TRP A 76 -0.27 1.79 9.17
CA TRP A 76 -1.49 2.57 9.30
C TRP A 76 -1.98 2.55 10.74
N ASN A 77 -2.53 3.68 11.17
CA ASN A 77 -3.28 3.82 12.39
C ASN A 77 -4.77 3.56 12.10
N ILE A 78 -5.31 2.50 12.68
CA ILE A 78 -6.69 2.04 12.43
C ILE A 78 -7.71 2.93 13.15
N ALA A 79 -7.37 3.52 14.29
CA ALA A 79 -8.23 4.49 14.96
C ALA A 79 -8.46 5.71 14.05
N VAL A 80 -7.37 6.28 13.51
CA VAL A 80 -7.44 7.41 12.57
C VAL A 80 -8.15 7.03 11.28
N ALA A 81 -7.92 5.83 10.74
CA ALA A 81 -8.67 5.37 9.56
C ALA A 81 -10.19 5.34 9.81
N ASN A 82 -10.64 4.92 11.00
CA ASN A 82 -12.05 4.95 11.38
C ASN A 82 -12.60 6.38 11.52
N GLU A 83 -11.80 7.33 12.01
CA GLU A 83 -12.19 8.74 12.07
C GLU A 83 -12.36 9.32 10.67
N LEU A 84 -11.41 9.07 9.77
CA LEU A 84 -11.46 9.53 8.38
C LEU A 84 -12.66 8.94 7.62
N ILE A 85 -13.05 7.68 7.89
CA ILE A 85 -14.27 7.08 7.31
C ILE A 85 -15.50 7.92 7.66
N LYS A 86 -15.60 8.40 8.91
CA LYS A 86 -16.72 9.23 9.37
C LYS A 86 -16.62 10.64 8.81
N GLU A 87 -15.44 11.26 8.91
CA GLU A 87 -15.19 12.63 8.45
C GLU A 87 -15.51 12.81 6.97
N TYR A 88 -15.00 11.91 6.13
CA TYR A 88 -15.21 11.94 4.69
C TYR A 88 -16.47 11.20 4.23
N SER A 89 -17.28 10.69 5.16
CA SER A 89 -18.53 9.96 4.87
C SER A 89 -18.34 8.83 3.85
N ILE A 90 -17.28 8.03 4.03
CA ILE A 90 -16.92 6.96 3.09
C ILE A 90 -17.99 5.86 3.12
N SER A 91 -18.70 5.68 2.01
CA SER A 91 -19.77 4.69 1.90
C SER A 91 -19.24 3.26 1.95
N VAL A 92 -20.06 2.36 2.51
CA VAL A 92 -19.81 0.92 2.43
C VAL A 92 -19.99 0.44 1.00
N THR A 93 -19.05 -0.36 0.52
CA THR A 93 -19.10 -1.04 -0.78
C THR A 93 -18.88 -2.53 -0.57
N THR A 94 -19.58 -3.37 -1.34
CA THR A 94 -19.38 -4.81 -1.31
C THR A 94 -18.27 -5.21 -2.28
N LEU A 95 -17.23 -5.87 -1.77
CA LEU A 95 -16.10 -6.39 -2.54
C LEU A 95 -16.19 -7.90 -2.71
N CYS A 96 -15.60 -8.42 -3.78
CA CYS A 96 -15.38 -9.86 -3.90
C CYS A 96 -14.25 -10.25 -2.95
N ILE A 97 -14.43 -11.31 -2.16
CA ILE A 97 -13.40 -11.75 -1.20
C ILE A 97 -12.07 -11.99 -1.89
N ASN A 98 -12.07 -12.56 -3.10
CA ASN A 98 -10.85 -12.81 -3.87
C ASN A 98 -10.04 -11.54 -4.19
N GLU A 99 -10.66 -10.36 -4.21
CA GLU A 99 -9.99 -9.08 -4.46
C GLU A 99 -9.17 -8.62 -3.25
N VAL A 100 -9.44 -9.16 -2.06
CA VAL A 100 -8.80 -8.78 -0.79
C VAL A 100 -8.02 -9.93 -0.14
N LEU A 101 -8.06 -11.13 -0.73
CA LEU A 101 -7.34 -12.31 -0.22
C LEU A 101 -5.83 -12.16 -0.32
N SER A 102 -5.32 -11.54 -1.38
CA SER A 102 -3.87 -11.42 -1.61
C SER A 102 -3.15 -10.55 -0.58
N SER A 103 -3.89 -9.73 0.18
CA SER A 103 -3.36 -8.99 1.33
C SER A 103 -3.60 -9.66 2.68
N SER A 104 -4.48 -10.66 2.72
CA SER A 104 -4.91 -11.31 3.97
C SER A 104 -4.03 -12.54 4.21
N THR A 105 -2.95 -12.39 4.97
CA THR A 105 -2.11 -13.54 5.33
C THR A 105 -2.83 -14.47 6.30
N VAL A 106 -3.08 -15.71 5.87
CA VAL A 106 -3.71 -16.79 6.67
C VAL A 106 -2.95 -17.06 7.97
N THR A 107 -1.66 -16.70 8.04
CA THR A 107 -0.76 -16.96 9.17
C THR A 107 -1.03 -16.14 10.43
N GLU A 108 -1.85 -15.08 10.36
CA GLU A 108 -2.19 -14.23 11.52
C GLU A 108 -3.56 -14.54 12.13
N VAL A 109 -4.26 -15.55 11.61
CA VAL A 109 -5.62 -15.86 12.03
C VAL A 109 -5.63 -16.88 13.15
N ASN A 110 -6.01 -16.44 14.33
CA ASN A 110 -6.30 -17.34 15.43
C ASN A 110 -7.65 -18.03 15.19
N SER A 111 -7.63 -19.35 14.99
CA SER A 111 -8.81 -20.16 14.69
C SER A 111 -9.90 -20.04 15.76
N SER A 112 -9.55 -19.77 17.02
CA SER A 112 -10.51 -19.56 18.10
C SER A 112 -11.35 -18.29 17.96
N HIS A 113 -10.93 -17.33 17.12
CA HIS A 113 -11.65 -16.07 16.90
C HIS A 113 -12.54 -16.08 15.65
N LEU A 114 -12.51 -17.15 14.85
CA LEU A 114 -13.22 -17.22 13.58
C LEU A 114 -14.74 -17.20 13.72
N ASP A 115 -15.29 -17.90 14.72
CA ASP A 115 -16.74 -17.95 14.96
C ASP A 115 -17.30 -16.61 15.44
N TYR A 116 -16.52 -15.85 16.21
CA TYR A 116 -16.87 -14.48 16.59
C TYR A 116 -16.78 -13.54 15.39
N ALA A 117 -15.69 -13.62 14.62
CA ALA A 117 -15.50 -12.82 13.41
C ALA A 117 -16.60 -13.07 12.36
N LEU A 118 -17.14 -14.29 12.27
CA LEU A 118 -18.23 -14.62 11.35
C LEU A 118 -19.51 -13.84 11.66
N LYS A 119 -19.80 -13.62 12.95
CA LYS A 119 -20.99 -12.91 13.41
C LYS A 119 -20.81 -11.39 13.38
N ASN A 120 -19.58 -10.92 13.15
CA ASN A 120 -19.28 -9.50 13.05
C ASN A 120 -19.59 -8.98 11.64
N ASN A 121 -20.66 -8.20 11.55
CA ASN A 121 -21.14 -7.58 10.32
C ASN A 121 -20.59 -6.17 10.08
N ASN A 122 -19.68 -5.69 10.93
CA ASN A 122 -19.02 -4.41 10.64
C ASN A 122 -18.23 -4.55 9.33
N PRO A 123 -18.26 -3.54 8.45
CA PRO A 123 -17.42 -3.50 7.26
C PRO A 123 -15.94 -3.60 7.59
N ILE A 124 -15.15 -4.20 6.70
CA ILE A 124 -13.68 -4.17 6.78
C ILE A 124 -13.14 -2.81 6.33
N ILE A 125 -11.89 -2.50 6.63
CA ILE A 125 -11.22 -1.30 6.10
C ILE A 125 -10.15 -1.74 5.12
N VAL A 126 -10.20 -1.17 3.92
CA VAL A 126 -9.28 -1.46 2.81
C VAL A 126 -8.54 -0.18 2.43
N ALA A 127 -7.22 -0.24 2.36
CA ALA A 127 -6.40 0.77 1.70
C ALA A 127 -6.21 0.38 0.22
N GLU A 128 -6.63 1.25 -0.69
CA GLU A 128 -6.44 1.03 -2.13
C GLU A 128 -5.00 1.36 -2.56
N MET A 129 -4.40 0.46 -3.33
CA MET A 129 -3.06 0.54 -3.88
C MET A 129 -3.12 0.43 -5.43
N PRO A 130 -3.51 1.49 -6.16
CA PRO A 130 -3.93 1.42 -7.58
C PRO A 130 -2.92 0.77 -8.53
N GLN A 131 -1.62 0.87 -8.21
CA GLN A 131 -0.50 0.38 -9.02
C GLN A 131 0.24 -0.82 -8.41
N SER A 132 -0.27 -1.37 -7.31
CA SER A 132 0.25 -2.60 -6.70
C SER A 132 -0.38 -3.83 -7.37
N PRO A 133 0.35 -4.96 -7.48
CA PRO A 133 -0.26 -6.25 -7.79
C PRO A 133 -1.40 -6.60 -6.83
N THR A 134 -1.27 -6.18 -5.57
CA THR A 134 -2.31 -6.28 -4.54
C THR A 134 -2.99 -4.92 -4.41
N LYS A 135 -4.04 -4.71 -5.20
CA LYS A 135 -4.76 -3.43 -5.28
C LYS A 135 -5.51 -3.06 -4.01
N ASN A 136 -5.88 -4.04 -3.19
CA ASN A 136 -6.66 -3.82 -1.98
C ASN A 136 -5.91 -4.44 -0.81
N ILE A 137 -5.52 -3.61 0.16
CA ILE A 137 -4.86 -4.05 1.39
C ILE A 137 -5.86 -3.96 2.54
N VAL A 138 -6.23 -5.08 3.13
CA VAL A 138 -7.09 -5.13 4.31
C VAL A 138 -6.31 -4.69 5.53
N ILE A 139 -6.53 -3.45 5.95
CA ILE A 139 -5.85 -2.86 7.12
C ILE A 139 -6.63 -3.12 8.42
N ASP A 140 -7.94 -3.38 8.33
CA ASP A 140 -8.74 -3.87 9.45
C ASP A 140 -9.74 -4.94 8.99
N GLY A 141 -9.90 -5.99 9.80
CA GLY A 141 -10.87 -7.06 9.54
C GLY A 141 -10.35 -8.29 8.82
N ASN A 142 -9.03 -8.55 8.82
CA ASN A 142 -8.44 -9.78 8.26
C ASN A 142 -9.13 -11.07 8.77
N HIS A 143 -9.43 -11.16 10.07
CA HIS A 143 -10.18 -12.28 10.65
C HIS A 143 -11.58 -12.45 10.05
N ARG A 144 -12.26 -11.34 9.71
CA ARG A 144 -13.59 -11.36 9.08
C ARG A 144 -13.51 -11.86 7.63
N VAL A 145 -12.48 -11.46 6.88
CA VAL A 145 -12.23 -11.95 5.51
C VAL A 145 -12.02 -13.47 5.53
N ILE A 146 -11.11 -13.95 6.36
CA ILE A 146 -10.76 -15.38 6.43
C ILE A 146 -11.93 -16.22 6.95
N SER A 147 -12.66 -15.75 7.97
CA SER A 147 -13.85 -16.44 8.47
C SER A 147 -14.94 -16.59 7.39
N ARG A 148 -15.21 -15.53 6.63
CA ARG A 148 -16.15 -15.56 5.51
C ARG A 148 -15.70 -16.51 4.39
N LEU A 149 -14.40 -16.51 4.07
CA LEU A 149 -13.83 -17.46 3.10
C LEU A 149 -14.06 -18.92 3.54
N HIS A 150 -13.80 -19.26 4.81
CA HIS A 150 -14.00 -20.61 5.35
C HIS A 150 -15.45 -21.09 5.28
N LYS A 151 -16.42 -20.17 5.25
CA LYS A 151 -17.85 -20.47 5.10
C LYS A 151 -18.34 -20.32 3.65
N SER A 152 -17.41 -20.24 2.68
CA SER A 152 -17.70 -20.15 1.25
C SER A 152 -18.52 -18.91 0.85
N TYR A 153 -18.50 -17.85 1.65
CA TYR A 153 -18.98 -16.55 1.19
C TYR A 153 -18.08 -16.06 0.06
N ARG A 154 -18.67 -15.27 -0.85
CA ARG A 154 -17.94 -14.69 -1.99
C ARG A 154 -17.75 -13.19 -1.88
N ALA A 155 -18.44 -12.55 -0.94
CA ALA A 155 -18.52 -11.11 -0.82
C ALA A 155 -18.31 -10.66 0.63
N ILE A 156 -17.80 -9.44 0.78
CA ILE A 156 -17.61 -8.79 2.07
C ILE A 156 -17.82 -7.29 1.94
N ASP A 157 -18.47 -6.69 2.94
CA ASP A 157 -18.67 -5.24 3.00
C ASP A 157 -17.39 -4.54 3.49
N ALA A 158 -17.03 -3.45 2.84
CA ALA A 158 -15.79 -2.72 3.07
C ALA A 158 -15.96 -1.20 2.95
N HIS A 159 -15.19 -0.47 3.74
CA HIS A 159 -14.83 0.92 3.44
C HIS A 159 -13.52 0.90 2.65
N VAL A 160 -13.55 1.35 1.39
CA VAL A 160 -12.37 1.45 0.53
C VAL A 160 -11.82 2.86 0.61
N LEU A 161 -10.68 3.01 1.25
CA LEU A 161 -9.98 4.28 1.38
C LEU A 161 -9.08 4.49 0.17
N GLN A 162 -9.33 5.60 -0.54
CA GLN A 162 -8.48 6.07 -1.63
C GLN A 162 -7.09 6.49 -1.11
N PRO A 163 -6.05 6.54 -1.95
CA PRO A 163 -4.71 6.98 -1.58
C PRO A 163 -4.67 8.31 -0.80
N SER A 164 -5.43 9.31 -1.26
CA SER A 164 -5.49 10.61 -0.59
C SER A 164 -6.03 10.55 0.84
N ILE A 165 -6.84 9.54 1.18
CA ILE A 165 -7.45 9.37 2.50
C ILE A 165 -6.58 8.46 3.36
N HIS A 166 -6.24 7.26 2.90
CA HIS A 166 -5.51 6.32 3.75
C HIS A 166 -4.08 6.76 4.06
N MET A 167 -3.49 7.68 3.27
CA MET A 167 -2.21 8.30 3.61
C MET A 167 -2.28 9.18 4.86
N LEU A 168 -3.43 9.80 5.12
CA LEU A 168 -3.65 10.58 6.35
C LEU A 168 -3.69 9.66 7.57
N ALA A 169 -4.12 8.41 7.40
CA ALA A 169 -4.08 7.40 8.45
C ALA A 169 -2.70 6.77 8.68
N MET A 170 -1.64 7.18 7.99
CA MET A 170 -0.31 6.58 8.19
C MET A 170 0.34 7.06 9.48
N SER A 171 1.11 6.19 10.12
CA SER A 171 1.54 6.39 11.52
C SER A 171 2.66 7.43 11.68
N SER A 172 3.32 7.84 10.59
CA SER A 172 4.38 8.85 10.55
C SER A 172 4.53 9.45 9.16
N ASP A 173 5.25 10.57 9.04
CA ASP A 173 5.58 11.16 7.73
C ASP A 173 6.47 10.24 6.90
N LEU A 174 7.37 9.50 7.55
CA LEU A 174 8.18 8.49 6.88
C LEU A 174 7.32 7.45 6.15
N TYR A 175 6.23 6.97 6.74
CA TYR A 175 5.33 6.03 6.07
C TYR A 175 4.59 6.66 4.88
N CYS A 176 4.20 7.94 4.98
CA CYS A 176 3.62 8.69 3.86
C CYS A 176 4.61 8.81 2.69
N VAL A 177 5.86 9.16 2.99
CA VAL A 177 6.93 9.26 1.97
C VAL A 177 7.23 7.89 1.36
N LEU A 178 7.32 6.83 2.17
CA LEU A 178 7.52 5.46 1.68
C LEU A 178 6.41 5.02 0.72
N PHE A 179 5.15 5.31 1.05
CA PHE A 179 4.05 5.03 0.14
C PHE A 179 4.16 5.84 -1.16
N GLY A 180 4.46 7.14 -1.08
CA GLY A 180 4.64 7.98 -2.26
C GLY A 180 5.76 7.48 -3.17
N VAL A 181 6.90 7.07 -2.59
CA VAL A 181 8.01 6.45 -3.33
C VAL A 181 7.55 5.14 -3.99
N TYR A 182 6.92 4.24 -3.24
CA TYR A 182 6.41 2.97 -3.77
C TYR A 182 5.46 3.17 -4.95
N PHE A 183 4.50 4.06 -4.79
CA PHE A 183 3.51 4.39 -5.79
C PHE A 183 4.18 4.95 -7.05
N ASN A 184 5.11 5.89 -6.89
CA ASN A 184 5.82 6.47 -8.01
C ASN A 184 6.75 5.47 -8.73
N LEU A 185 7.36 4.53 -8.01
CA LEU A 185 8.16 3.47 -8.63
C LEU A 185 7.30 2.60 -9.56
N ALA A 186 6.08 2.28 -9.16
CA ALA A 186 5.16 1.52 -10.02
C ALA A 186 4.78 2.30 -11.30
N PHE A 187 4.56 3.61 -11.19
CA PHE A 187 4.40 4.48 -12.36
C PHE A 187 5.66 4.49 -13.24
N LEU A 188 6.86 4.67 -12.67
CA LEU A 188 8.09 4.65 -13.45
C LEU A 188 8.24 3.33 -14.23
N LEU A 189 7.98 2.18 -13.60
CA LEU A 189 8.02 0.87 -14.25
C LEU A 189 6.98 0.74 -15.38
N SER A 190 5.76 1.23 -15.16
CA SER A 190 4.71 1.25 -16.19
C SER A 190 5.11 2.10 -17.40
N TYR A 191 5.73 3.27 -17.16
CA TYR A 191 6.24 4.13 -18.24
C TYR A 191 7.41 3.47 -18.96
N MET A 192 8.37 2.91 -18.21
CA MET A 192 9.54 2.25 -18.77
C MET A 192 9.19 1.06 -19.67
N SER A 193 8.11 0.34 -19.35
CA SER A 193 7.58 -0.75 -20.19
C SER A 193 6.71 -0.28 -21.37
N GLY A 194 6.44 1.03 -21.46
CA GLY A 194 5.60 1.65 -22.48
C GLY A 194 4.12 1.31 -22.33
N LYS A 195 3.66 1.02 -21.11
CA LYS A 195 2.24 0.85 -20.79
C LYS A 195 1.52 2.18 -20.56
N GLN A 196 2.26 3.24 -20.29
CA GLN A 196 1.75 4.60 -20.15
C GLN A 196 2.68 5.62 -20.81
N THR A 197 2.10 6.76 -21.16
CA THR A 197 2.78 7.92 -21.74
C THR A 197 3.52 8.75 -20.68
N MET A 198 4.36 9.69 -21.12
CA MET A 198 5.03 10.63 -20.21
C MET A 198 4.02 11.57 -19.53
N GLU A 199 2.96 11.97 -20.23
CA GLU A 199 1.90 12.82 -19.67
C GLU A 199 1.17 12.10 -18.53
N GLU A 200 0.82 10.83 -18.72
CA GLU A 200 0.20 10.00 -17.69
C GLU A 200 1.12 9.77 -16.49
N LEU A 201 2.42 9.57 -16.74
CA LEU A 201 3.44 9.50 -15.68
C LEU A 201 3.46 10.78 -14.83
N VAL A 202 3.62 11.95 -15.46
CA VAL A 202 3.72 13.23 -14.76
C VAL A 202 2.45 13.59 -14.00
N ARG A 203 1.28 13.28 -14.56
CA ARG A 203 -0.02 13.51 -13.92
C ARG A 203 -0.28 12.56 -12.76
N GLY A 204 0.15 11.30 -12.90
CA GLY A 204 -0.14 10.24 -11.94
C GLY A 204 0.81 10.19 -10.76
N MET A 205 2.03 10.72 -10.87
CA MET A 205 3.00 10.68 -9.78
C MET A 205 2.55 11.48 -8.56
N TYR A 206 2.71 10.86 -7.39
CA TYR A 206 2.59 11.50 -6.09
C TYR A 206 3.69 12.55 -5.92
N ARG A 207 3.31 13.72 -5.40
CA ARG A 207 4.23 14.82 -5.08
C ARG A 207 4.32 14.91 -3.57
N PHE A 208 5.54 14.76 -3.03
CA PHE A 208 5.79 15.08 -1.63
C PHE A 208 5.60 16.60 -1.46
N ASN A 209 4.80 17.01 -0.49
CA ASN A 209 4.61 18.40 -0.10
C ASN A 209 5.49 18.74 1.09
#